data_AF-A0A4R5WHZ8-F1
#
_entry.id   AF-A0A4R5WHZ8-F1
#
_cell.length_a   1.000
_cell.length_b   1.000
_cell.length_c   1.000
_cell.angle_alpha   90.00
_cell.angle_beta   90.00
_cell.angle_gamma   90.00
#
_symmetry.space_group_name_H-M   'P 1'
#
loop_
_entity.id
_entity.type
_entity.pdbx_description
1 polymer ?
#
loop_
_entity_poly.entity_id
_entity_poly.type
_entity_poly.pdbx_seq_one_letter_code
_entity_poly.pdbx_strand_id
1 'polypeptide(L)'
;MSILKIRGTNPLTLVDGGRDLKRKADELDELIGKQVHAVHELEQGWKSKAANAARGQAYRNIERQHRFHEITDAMATAMIAGGQILATLRDVLLNWVSTVSQMFNVADDGVVTTRPPRTGGAWDNIAAAFTKCTQNMIKAFMDQDQNLARSLNTIADGNTPGNNPQHVPGFTPGIDPDSFNNGQIGFEQTMAGFGDPNTGDGGVGVPNTDLSIMGMTPDGRMFTIQGDTGKGMNQSTKDGGPGVRPSKDEGGGGNNNIIYWKMDEHGKWVVDEVVKNPFTPELDKNGDPLDISTIPTSTFNVGDTMYASVMNVKNWNNNTWQTRSADLWQSTDGGKTWKVAATWPNNDKFNNPFQVQSFALSQDGRTVYMYGTQDGRTNDGLHAAQVPVEKITDRSAYKYWDGSSFTGHDPNASPPMIKTPPGVSGIGEPNVHFYENKVLLTFNDVSGGIYTSSSVDGQSGWTPTTKVVDQDGAYGAFQSPFSGGDSIDSTLSLWNRYGTALYRIENSDTKNLGAY
;
A
#
# COMPACT_ATOMS: atom_id res chain seq x y z
N MET A 1 -28.41 14.36 -26.75
CA MET A 1 -29.30 15.16 -25.87
C MET A 1 -29.60 16.46 -26.62
N SER A 2 -30.78 17.05 -26.45
CA SER A 2 -31.25 18.20 -27.26
C SER A 2 -31.40 19.48 -26.43
N ILE A 3 -31.64 20.63 -27.07
CA ILE A 3 -31.81 21.92 -26.38
C ILE A 3 -32.92 21.84 -25.33
N LEU A 4 -34.05 21.21 -25.64
CA LEU A 4 -35.18 21.02 -24.73
C LEU A 4 -34.79 20.17 -23.52
N LYS A 5 -34.02 19.09 -23.73
CA LYS A 5 -33.52 18.27 -22.62
C LYS A 5 -32.58 19.07 -21.72
N ILE A 6 -31.65 19.83 -22.30
CA ILE A 6 -30.72 20.67 -21.52
C ILE A 6 -31.47 21.80 -20.79
N ARG A 7 -32.51 22.38 -21.39
CA ARG A 7 -33.36 23.38 -20.73
C ARG A 7 -34.05 22.80 -19.49
N GLY A 8 -34.51 21.55 -19.56
CA GLY A 8 -35.17 20.85 -18.47
C GLY A 8 -34.24 20.38 -17.35
N THR A 9 -32.91 20.45 -17.51
CA THR A 9 -31.99 20.11 -16.41
C THR A 9 -31.94 21.22 -15.37
N ASN A 10 -31.63 20.85 -14.13
CA ASN A 10 -31.35 21.77 -13.04
C ASN A 10 -30.01 21.42 -12.37
N PRO A 11 -28.86 21.76 -12.97
CA PRO A 11 -27.56 21.36 -12.43
C PRO A 11 -27.26 21.91 -11.03
N LEU A 12 -27.97 22.96 -10.58
CA LEU A 12 -27.79 23.52 -9.25
C LEU A 12 -28.27 22.59 -8.13
N THR A 13 -29.22 21.68 -8.39
CA THR A 13 -29.60 20.67 -7.39
C THR A 13 -28.45 19.69 -7.12
N LEU A 14 -27.57 19.47 -8.10
CA LEU A 14 -26.36 18.69 -7.90
C LEU A 14 -25.37 19.42 -6.98
N VAL A 15 -25.25 20.75 -7.13
CA VAL A 15 -24.42 21.60 -6.26
C VAL A 15 -24.94 21.57 -4.82
N ASP A 16 -26.25 21.70 -4.64
CA ASP A 16 -26.86 21.66 -3.31
C ASP A 16 -26.71 20.27 -2.65
N GLY A 17 -26.88 19.19 -3.41
CA GLY A 17 -26.60 17.83 -2.94
C GLY A 17 -25.13 17.64 -2.58
N GLY A 18 -24.20 18.18 -3.37
CA GLY A 18 -22.77 18.13 -3.05
C GLY A 18 -22.42 18.91 -1.78
N ARG A 19 -23.04 20.08 -1.54
CA ARG A 19 -22.87 20.83 -0.28
C ARG A 19 -23.40 20.07 0.93
N ASP A 20 -24.51 19.36 0.77
CA ASP A 20 -25.07 18.51 1.83
C ASP A 20 -24.11 17.36 2.18
N LEU A 21 -23.58 16.67 1.16
CA LEU A 21 -22.56 15.64 1.35
C LEU A 21 -21.29 16.19 1.98
N LYS A 22 -20.82 17.39 1.59
CA LYS A 22 -19.64 18.02 2.18
C LYS A 22 -19.81 18.20 3.68
N ARG A 23 -20.95 18.73 4.12
CA ARG A 23 -21.27 18.86 5.54
C ARG A 23 -21.30 17.51 6.27
N LYS A 24 -21.75 16.44 5.61
CA LYS A 24 -21.73 15.08 6.17
C LYS A 24 -20.32 14.51 6.29
N ALA A 25 -19.45 14.79 5.33
CA ALA A 25 -18.03 14.46 5.46
C ALA A 25 -17.42 15.20 6.66
N ASP A 26 -17.63 16.52 6.77
CA ASP A 26 -17.09 17.32 7.88
C ASP A 26 -17.61 16.83 9.27
N GLU A 27 -18.89 16.45 9.37
CA GLU A 27 -19.48 15.85 10.58
C GLU A 27 -18.83 14.50 10.95
N LEU A 28 -18.46 13.69 9.94
CA LEU A 28 -17.79 12.40 10.15
C LEU A 28 -16.32 12.59 10.58
N ASP A 29 -15.62 13.56 9.99
CA ASP A 29 -14.24 13.91 10.37
C ASP A 29 -14.15 14.32 11.85
N GLU A 30 -15.10 15.13 12.33
CA GLU A 30 -15.17 15.50 13.75
C GLU A 30 -15.38 14.26 14.66
N LEU A 31 -16.18 13.29 14.21
CA LEU A 31 -16.39 12.04 14.94
C LEU A 31 -15.13 11.17 14.96
N ILE A 32 -14.40 11.10 13.85
CA ILE A 32 -13.12 10.41 13.75
C ILE A 32 -12.13 10.99 14.76
N GLY A 33 -11.97 12.31 14.80
CA GLY A 33 -11.06 12.95 15.75
C GLY A 33 -11.37 12.65 17.21
N LYS A 34 -12.67 12.59 17.57
CA LYS A 34 -13.11 12.15 18.91
C LYS A 34 -12.72 10.69 19.20
N GLN A 35 -12.82 9.79 18.22
CA GLN A 35 -12.42 8.40 18.39
C GLN A 35 -10.90 8.25 18.54
N VAL A 36 -10.12 8.95 17.73
CA VAL A 36 -8.65 8.98 17.85
C VAL A 36 -8.24 9.46 19.23
N HIS A 37 -8.84 10.55 19.72
CA HIS A 37 -8.60 11.05 21.07
C HIS A 37 -8.91 10.01 22.15
N ALA A 38 -10.06 9.34 22.06
CA ALA A 38 -10.44 8.30 23.00
C ALA A 38 -9.47 7.10 23.00
N VAL A 39 -8.95 6.71 21.83
CA VAL A 39 -7.91 5.66 21.73
C VAL A 39 -6.61 6.12 22.42
N HIS A 40 -6.18 7.35 22.18
CA HIS A 40 -4.99 7.90 22.86
C HIS A 40 -5.15 7.98 24.39
N GLU A 41 -6.34 8.30 24.90
CA GLU A 41 -6.60 8.27 26.35
C GLU A 41 -6.52 6.84 26.91
N LEU A 42 -7.08 5.85 26.21
CA LEU A 42 -6.98 4.44 26.59
C LEU A 42 -5.53 3.96 26.66
N GLU A 43 -4.68 4.44 25.75
CA GLU A 43 -3.26 4.08 25.69
C GLU A 43 -2.46 4.52 26.91
N GLN A 44 -2.86 5.57 27.60
CA GLN A 44 -2.12 6.11 28.74
C GLN A 44 -2.23 5.20 29.99
N GLY A 45 -3.30 4.43 30.11
CA GLY A 45 -3.62 3.70 31.35
C GLY A 45 -3.83 2.19 31.21
N TRP A 46 -4.05 1.66 30.00
CA TRP A 46 -4.42 0.26 29.82
C TRP A 46 -3.47 -0.49 28.87
N LYS A 47 -2.60 -1.32 29.45
CA LYS A 47 -1.63 -2.15 28.73
C LYS A 47 -1.90 -3.64 29.02
N SER A 48 -2.28 -4.39 27.99
CA SER A 48 -2.49 -5.84 28.02
C SER A 48 -2.72 -6.37 26.60
N LYS A 49 -2.73 -7.71 26.40
CA LYS A 49 -3.15 -8.32 25.13
C LYS A 49 -4.56 -7.88 24.71
N ALA A 50 -5.50 -7.85 25.66
CA ALA A 50 -6.86 -7.38 25.42
C ALA A 50 -6.92 -5.89 25.03
N ALA A 51 -6.09 -5.06 25.67
CA ALA A 51 -5.97 -3.65 25.29
C ALA A 51 -5.43 -3.50 23.86
N ASN A 52 -4.41 -4.28 23.49
CA ASN A 52 -3.85 -4.27 22.13
C ASN A 52 -4.90 -4.69 21.09
N ALA A 53 -5.68 -5.73 21.37
CA ALA A 53 -6.77 -6.18 20.50
C ALA A 53 -7.86 -5.10 20.35
N ALA A 54 -8.26 -4.45 21.46
CA ALA A 54 -9.24 -3.37 21.44
C ALA A 54 -8.74 -2.15 20.64
N ARG A 55 -7.47 -1.77 20.80
CA ARG A 55 -6.85 -0.69 20.00
C ARG A 55 -6.78 -1.06 18.52
N GLY A 56 -6.36 -2.29 18.20
CA GLY A 56 -6.35 -2.76 16.82
C GLY A 56 -7.72 -2.67 16.17
N GLN A 57 -8.77 -3.11 16.86
CA GLN A 57 -10.15 -2.96 16.37
C GLN A 57 -10.56 -1.49 16.22
N ALA A 58 -10.16 -0.61 17.16
CA ALA A 58 -10.46 0.81 17.09
C ALA A 58 -9.78 1.47 15.89
N TYR A 59 -8.49 1.23 15.68
CA TYR A 59 -7.75 1.75 14.52
C TYR A 59 -8.36 1.29 13.20
N ARG A 60 -8.67 -0.01 13.06
CA ARG A 60 -9.35 -0.53 11.86
C ARG A 60 -10.72 0.13 11.61
N ASN A 61 -11.43 0.49 12.66
CA ASN A 61 -12.73 1.17 12.53
C ASN A 61 -12.55 2.63 12.14
N ILE A 62 -11.52 3.30 12.68
CA ILE A 62 -11.19 4.68 12.35
C ILE A 62 -10.69 4.78 10.91
N GLU A 63 -9.80 3.89 10.46
CA GLU A 63 -9.31 3.84 9.07
C GLU A 63 -10.47 3.65 8.08
N ARG A 64 -11.41 2.74 8.38
CA ARG A 64 -12.63 2.57 7.56
C ARG A 64 -13.49 3.82 7.50
N GLN A 65 -13.62 4.54 8.62
CA GLN A 65 -14.38 5.80 8.66
C GLN A 65 -13.65 6.90 7.90
N HIS A 66 -12.32 7.01 8.06
CA HIS A 66 -11.48 7.92 7.29
C HIS A 66 -11.61 7.67 5.79
N ARG A 67 -11.54 6.40 5.36
CA ARG A 67 -11.73 6.05 3.95
C ARG A 67 -13.11 6.44 3.43
N PHE A 68 -14.15 6.19 4.22
CA PHE A 68 -15.52 6.60 3.87
C PHE A 68 -15.67 8.12 3.81
N HIS A 69 -15.01 8.86 4.71
CA HIS A 69 -14.89 10.31 4.68
C HIS A 69 -14.27 10.78 3.35
N GLU A 70 -13.08 10.28 2.99
CA GLU A 70 -12.36 10.69 1.78
C GLU A 70 -13.18 10.48 0.49
N ILE A 71 -13.87 9.35 0.39
CA ILE A 71 -14.75 9.06 -0.75
C ILE A 71 -15.93 10.05 -0.79
N THR A 72 -16.56 10.29 0.37
CA THR A 72 -17.70 11.20 0.48
C THR A 72 -17.31 12.64 0.15
N ASP A 73 -16.17 13.09 0.64
CA ASP A 73 -15.64 14.43 0.38
C ASP A 73 -15.26 14.64 -1.09
N ALA A 74 -14.59 13.65 -1.69
CA ALA A 74 -14.26 13.67 -3.12
C ALA A 74 -15.52 13.73 -3.99
N MET A 75 -16.57 12.96 -3.66
CA MET A 75 -17.86 13.03 -4.35
C MET A 75 -18.50 14.40 -4.22
N ALA A 76 -18.54 14.95 -2.99
CA ALA A 76 -19.10 16.27 -2.72
C ALA A 76 -18.40 17.35 -3.57
N THR A 77 -17.07 17.32 -3.60
CA THR A 77 -16.25 18.23 -4.40
C THR A 77 -16.55 18.10 -5.90
N ALA A 78 -16.62 16.87 -6.41
CA ALA A 78 -16.93 16.60 -7.82
C ALA A 78 -18.35 17.08 -8.19
N MET A 79 -19.35 16.84 -7.34
CA MET A 79 -20.73 17.28 -7.55
C MET A 79 -20.85 18.80 -7.58
N ILE A 80 -20.21 19.50 -6.64
CA ILE A 80 -20.20 20.97 -6.57
C ILE A 80 -19.58 21.55 -7.84
N ALA A 81 -18.34 21.13 -8.17
CA ALA A 81 -17.62 21.66 -9.32
C ALA A 81 -18.31 21.31 -10.63
N GLY A 82 -18.69 20.04 -10.81
CA GLY A 82 -19.36 19.57 -12.02
C GLY A 82 -20.73 20.20 -12.23
N GLY A 83 -21.52 20.35 -11.17
CA GLY A 83 -22.82 21.03 -11.21
C GLY A 83 -22.71 22.51 -11.60
N GLN A 84 -21.71 23.22 -11.09
CA GLN A 84 -21.43 24.62 -11.46
C GLN A 84 -21.04 24.76 -12.94
N ILE A 85 -20.19 23.86 -13.45
CA ILE A 85 -19.81 23.86 -14.88
C ILE A 85 -21.02 23.57 -15.76
N LEU A 86 -21.84 22.57 -15.42
CA LEU A 86 -23.06 22.25 -16.16
C LEU A 86 -24.06 23.40 -16.15
N ALA A 87 -24.26 24.07 -15.00
CA ALA A 87 -25.11 25.25 -14.92
C ALA A 87 -24.62 26.36 -15.87
N THR A 88 -23.30 26.61 -15.87
CA THR A 88 -22.67 27.60 -16.76
C THR A 88 -22.87 27.25 -18.23
N LEU A 89 -22.58 26.00 -18.64
CA LEU A 89 -22.75 25.55 -20.02
C LEU A 89 -24.21 25.61 -20.48
N ARG A 90 -25.14 25.26 -19.59
CA ARG A 90 -26.58 25.38 -19.84
C ARG A 90 -26.97 26.84 -20.09
N ASP A 91 -26.56 27.77 -19.24
CA ASP A 91 -26.92 29.18 -19.37
C ASP A 91 -26.31 29.80 -20.63
N VAL A 92 -25.06 29.46 -20.96
CA VAL A 92 -24.42 29.86 -22.22
C VAL A 92 -25.23 29.38 -23.43
N LEU A 93 -25.61 28.10 -23.48
CA LEU A 93 -26.42 27.55 -24.57
C LEU A 93 -27.79 28.24 -24.66
N LEU A 94 -28.49 28.43 -23.53
CA LEU A 94 -29.83 29.00 -23.54
C LEU A 94 -29.83 30.49 -23.92
N ASN A 95 -28.84 31.26 -23.46
CA ASN A 95 -28.66 32.66 -23.85
C ASN A 95 -28.29 32.78 -25.33
N TRP A 96 -27.42 31.89 -25.83
CA TRP A 96 -27.07 31.82 -27.25
C TRP A 96 -28.30 31.50 -28.12
N VAL A 97 -29.04 30.43 -27.77
CA VAL A 97 -30.26 30.03 -28.48
C VAL A 97 -31.32 31.14 -28.44
N SER A 98 -31.47 31.81 -27.29
CA SER A 98 -32.37 32.97 -27.17
C SER A 98 -31.99 34.08 -28.16
N THR A 99 -30.70 34.41 -28.25
CA THR A 99 -30.19 35.43 -29.18
C THR A 99 -30.38 35.01 -30.65
N VAL A 100 -29.97 33.79 -31.01
CA VAL A 100 -30.06 33.29 -32.39
C VAL A 100 -31.52 33.17 -32.84
N SER A 101 -32.42 32.76 -31.96
CA SER A 101 -33.86 32.61 -32.26
C SER A 101 -34.60 33.94 -32.50
N GLN A 102 -33.98 35.09 -32.23
CA GLN A 102 -34.49 36.40 -32.65
C GLN A 102 -34.31 36.62 -34.17
N MET A 103 -33.35 35.95 -34.79
CA MET A 103 -32.98 36.17 -36.19
C MET A 103 -33.22 34.96 -37.09
N PHE A 104 -33.17 33.75 -36.54
CA PHE A 104 -33.24 32.47 -37.26
C PHE A 104 -34.27 31.54 -36.61
N ASN A 105 -34.60 30.45 -37.29
CA ASN A 105 -35.28 29.32 -36.67
C ASN A 105 -34.21 28.39 -36.07
N VAL A 106 -34.43 27.89 -34.86
CA VAL A 106 -33.52 26.96 -34.18
C VAL A 106 -34.29 25.69 -33.83
N ALA A 107 -33.90 24.58 -34.43
CA ALA A 107 -34.43 23.26 -34.11
C ALA A 107 -33.82 22.71 -32.81
N ASP A 108 -34.48 21.71 -32.22
CA ASP A 108 -34.10 21.15 -30.92
C ASP A 108 -32.72 20.45 -30.93
N ASP A 109 -32.32 19.92 -32.08
CA ASP A 109 -30.99 19.33 -32.33
C ASP A 109 -29.89 20.38 -32.58
N GLY A 110 -30.23 21.67 -32.46
CA GLY A 110 -29.30 22.78 -32.66
C GLY A 110 -29.13 23.21 -34.12
N VAL A 111 -29.90 22.65 -35.07
CA VAL A 111 -29.88 23.10 -36.46
C VAL A 111 -30.53 24.48 -36.58
N VAL A 112 -29.79 25.43 -37.15
CA VAL A 112 -30.23 26.81 -37.37
C VAL A 112 -30.58 27.01 -38.85
N THR A 113 -31.78 27.51 -39.14
CA THR A 113 -32.23 27.77 -40.52
C THR A 113 -32.70 29.21 -40.70
N THR A 114 -32.57 29.72 -41.93
CA THR A 114 -32.97 31.09 -42.29
C THR A 114 -34.48 31.30 -42.17
N ARG A 115 -34.88 32.55 -41.90
CA ARG A 115 -36.29 32.98 -41.87
C ARG A 115 -36.44 34.41 -42.37
N PRO A 116 -37.58 34.80 -42.97
CA PRO A 116 -37.78 36.17 -43.47
C PRO A 116 -37.55 37.24 -42.40
N PRO A 117 -36.90 38.39 -42.74
CA PRO A 117 -36.41 38.79 -44.07
C PRO A 117 -34.99 38.29 -44.41
N ARG A 118 -34.38 37.49 -43.54
CA ARG A 118 -32.98 37.04 -43.65
C ARG A 118 -32.88 35.71 -44.37
N THR A 119 -33.02 35.75 -45.69
CA THR A 119 -33.02 34.57 -46.58
C THR A 119 -31.95 34.70 -47.67
N GLY A 120 -31.44 33.57 -48.18
CA GLY A 120 -30.49 33.52 -49.30
C GLY A 120 -29.02 33.42 -48.87
N GLY A 121 -28.13 33.20 -49.85
CA GLY A 121 -26.82 32.55 -49.65
C GLY A 121 -25.91 33.09 -48.53
N ALA A 122 -25.82 34.40 -48.30
CA ALA A 122 -25.02 34.94 -47.19
C ALA A 122 -25.61 34.59 -45.82
N TRP A 123 -26.94 34.60 -45.69
CA TRP A 123 -27.64 34.23 -44.46
C TRP A 123 -27.64 32.72 -44.22
N ASP A 124 -27.65 31.92 -45.28
CA ASP A 124 -27.54 30.45 -45.18
C ASP A 124 -26.15 30.04 -44.65
N ASN A 125 -25.08 30.73 -45.07
CA ASN A 125 -23.74 30.52 -44.52
C ASN A 125 -23.66 30.88 -43.02
N ILE A 126 -24.31 31.96 -42.60
CA ILE A 126 -24.38 32.35 -41.18
C ILE A 126 -25.18 31.31 -40.38
N ALA A 127 -26.32 30.85 -40.90
CA ALA A 127 -27.13 29.81 -40.27
C ALA A 127 -26.34 28.49 -40.12
N ALA A 128 -25.56 28.10 -41.11
CA ALA A 128 -24.67 26.94 -41.03
C ALA A 128 -23.57 27.11 -39.96
N ALA A 129 -22.98 28.31 -39.83
CA ALA A 129 -22.01 28.59 -38.77
C ALA A 129 -22.65 28.54 -37.37
N PHE A 130 -23.83 29.14 -37.20
CA PHE A 130 -24.56 29.12 -35.94
C PHE A 130 -25.06 27.72 -35.57
N THR A 131 -25.37 26.87 -36.55
CA THR A 131 -25.64 25.44 -36.33
C THR A 131 -24.45 24.78 -35.64
N LYS A 132 -23.24 24.94 -36.21
CA LYS A 132 -22.01 24.37 -35.62
C LYS A 132 -21.76 24.88 -34.21
N CYS A 133 -21.90 26.19 -33.97
CA CYS A 133 -21.75 26.77 -32.63
C CYS A 133 -22.73 26.15 -31.62
N THR A 134 -24.02 26.08 -31.99
CA THR A 134 -25.08 25.55 -31.11
C THR A 134 -24.85 24.06 -30.82
N GLN A 135 -24.53 23.26 -31.84
CA GLN A 135 -24.23 21.84 -31.68
C GLN A 135 -22.97 21.60 -30.83
N ASN A 136 -21.94 22.43 -30.97
CA ASN A 136 -20.76 22.35 -30.11
C ASN A 136 -21.07 22.67 -28.65
N MET A 137 -21.95 23.64 -28.36
CA MET A 137 -22.39 23.93 -26.99
C MET A 137 -23.21 22.79 -26.39
N ILE A 138 -24.12 22.18 -27.17
CA ILE A 138 -24.86 20.97 -26.77
C ILE A 138 -23.87 19.84 -26.44
N LYS A 139 -22.89 19.61 -27.32
CA LYS A 139 -21.86 18.59 -27.13
C LYS A 139 -21.03 18.84 -25.87
N ALA A 140 -20.58 20.08 -25.63
CA ALA A 140 -19.81 20.43 -24.45
C ALA A 140 -20.57 20.12 -23.15
N PHE A 141 -21.87 20.44 -23.09
CA PHE A 141 -22.71 20.07 -21.95
C PHE A 141 -22.79 18.55 -21.76
N MET A 142 -23.03 17.80 -22.83
CA MET A 142 -23.14 16.34 -22.78
C MET A 142 -21.83 15.67 -22.36
N ASP A 143 -20.71 16.12 -22.93
CA ASP A 143 -19.39 15.60 -22.59
C ASP A 143 -19.10 15.85 -21.11
N GLN A 144 -19.40 17.05 -20.60
CA GLN A 144 -19.22 17.36 -19.18
C GLN A 144 -20.10 16.52 -18.26
N ASP A 145 -21.37 16.29 -18.63
CA ASP A 145 -22.30 15.46 -17.87
C ASP A 145 -21.80 14.01 -17.77
N GLN A 146 -21.35 13.45 -18.89
CA GLN A 146 -20.75 12.11 -18.95
C GLN A 146 -19.42 12.03 -18.20
N ASN A 147 -18.58 13.08 -18.27
CA ASN A 147 -17.33 13.15 -17.53
C ASN A 147 -17.61 13.13 -16.02
N LEU A 148 -18.54 13.95 -15.56
CA LEU A 148 -18.93 14.01 -14.16
C LEU A 148 -19.48 12.68 -13.66
N ALA A 149 -20.40 12.05 -14.42
CA ALA A 149 -20.93 10.74 -14.06
C ALA A 149 -19.83 9.67 -13.95
N ARG A 150 -18.86 9.67 -14.87
CA ARG A 150 -17.71 8.77 -14.80
C ARG A 150 -16.83 9.06 -13.58
N SER A 151 -16.53 10.32 -13.30
CA SER A 151 -15.76 10.71 -12.12
C SER A 151 -16.44 10.27 -10.82
N LEU A 152 -17.76 10.42 -10.71
CA LEU A 152 -18.50 9.98 -9.53
C LEU A 152 -18.45 8.45 -9.35
N ASN A 153 -18.58 7.68 -10.43
CA ASN A 153 -18.42 6.22 -10.37
C ASN A 153 -16.99 5.83 -9.95
N THR A 154 -15.98 6.45 -10.55
CA THR A 154 -14.57 6.19 -10.21
C THR A 154 -14.28 6.48 -8.73
N ILE A 155 -14.83 7.56 -8.17
CA ILE A 155 -14.72 7.90 -6.74
C ILE A 155 -15.48 6.88 -5.89
N ALA A 156 -16.67 6.45 -6.31
CA ALA A 156 -17.47 5.44 -5.60
C ALA A 156 -16.75 4.09 -5.48
N ASP A 157 -15.94 3.74 -6.47
CA ASP A 157 -15.08 2.55 -6.48
C ASP A 157 -13.83 2.72 -5.60
N GLY A 158 -13.68 3.85 -4.89
CA GLY A 158 -12.58 4.16 -3.98
C GLY A 158 -11.46 5.01 -4.58
N ASN A 159 -11.50 5.32 -5.87
CA ASN A 159 -10.39 6.04 -6.50
C ASN A 159 -10.54 7.56 -6.28
N THR A 160 -9.94 8.04 -5.19
CA THR A 160 -10.06 9.43 -4.72
C THR A 160 -8.98 10.32 -5.35
N PRO A 161 -9.34 11.47 -5.94
CA PRO A 161 -8.35 12.38 -6.55
C PRO A 161 -7.28 12.85 -5.56
N GLY A 162 -6.03 12.91 -6.00
CA GLY A 162 -4.92 13.49 -5.22
C GLY A 162 -4.25 12.55 -4.22
N ASN A 163 -4.81 11.36 -3.98
CA ASN A 163 -4.22 10.36 -3.07
C ASN A 163 -3.21 9.42 -3.76
N ASN A 164 -3.00 9.60 -5.08
CA ASN A 164 -2.15 8.71 -5.88
C ASN A 164 -0.85 9.40 -6.31
N PRO A 165 0.32 8.90 -5.86
CA PRO A 165 1.58 9.27 -6.45
C PRO A 165 1.56 8.86 -7.92
N GLN A 166 1.71 9.85 -8.81
CA GLN A 166 1.71 9.60 -10.24
C GLN A 166 2.94 8.80 -10.63
N HIS A 167 2.77 7.89 -11.60
CA HIS A 167 3.90 7.19 -12.19
C HIS A 167 4.92 8.18 -12.75
N VAL A 168 6.20 7.81 -12.67
CA VAL A 168 7.26 8.62 -13.26
C VAL A 168 7.47 8.18 -14.71
N PRO A 169 7.33 9.08 -15.71
CA PRO A 169 7.63 8.76 -17.09
C PRO A 169 9.07 8.26 -17.27
N GLY A 170 9.24 7.20 -18.04
CA GLY A 170 10.55 6.57 -18.28
C GLY A 170 10.88 5.41 -17.35
N PHE A 171 10.13 5.26 -16.24
CA PHE A 171 10.18 4.10 -15.36
C PHE A 171 8.97 3.19 -15.59
N THR A 172 9.16 1.88 -15.45
CA THR A 172 8.15 0.85 -15.66
C THR A 172 8.29 -0.27 -14.65
N PRO A 173 7.20 -0.94 -14.25
CA PRO A 173 5.82 -0.60 -14.58
C PRO A 173 5.37 0.60 -13.73
N GLY A 174 4.72 1.59 -14.36
CA GLY A 174 4.08 2.67 -13.60
C GLY A 174 2.84 2.11 -12.90
N ILE A 175 2.85 2.09 -11.57
CA ILE A 175 1.75 1.55 -10.78
C ILE A 175 1.01 2.69 -10.13
N ASP A 176 -0.28 2.81 -10.42
CA ASP A 176 -1.18 3.66 -9.64
C ASP A 176 -1.63 2.84 -8.41
N PRO A 177 -1.35 3.28 -7.17
CA PRO A 177 -1.72 2.51 -6.00
C PRO A 177 -3.21 2.14 -5.95
N ASP A 178 -4.08 3.03 -6.44
CA ASP A 178 -5.53 2.79 -6.51
C ASP A 178 -5.92 1.73 -7.54
N SER A 179 -5.07 1.40 -8.51
CA SER A 179 -5.42 0.43 -9.56
C SER A 179 -5.61 -0.99 -9.05
N PHE A 180 -5.31 -1.24 -7.77
CA PHE A 180 -5.51 -2.54 -7.14
C PHE A 180 -6.96 -2.75 -6.70
N ASN A 181 -7.75 -1.67 -6.55
CA ASN A 181 -9.13 -1.71 -6.09
C ASN A 181 -9.98 -2.70 -6.92
N ASN A 182 -10.18 -3.92 -6.41
CA ASN A 182 -10.83 -5.02 -7.14
C ASN A 182 -11.85 -5.82 -6.30
N GLY A 183 -12.15 -5.32 -5.09
CA GLY A 183 -13.05 -5.95 -4.12
C GLY A 183 -12.36 -6.97 -3.20
N GLN A 184 -11.19 -7.50 -3.55
CA GLN A 184 -10.35 -8.30 -2.65
C GLN A 184 -9.24 -7.48 -2.01
N ILE A 185 -8.72 -6.49 -2.74
CA ILE A 185 -7.74 -5.55 -2.23
C ILE A 185 -8.23 -4.12 -2.48
N GLY A 186 -7.99 -3.24 -1.51
CA GLY A 186 -8.36 -1.83 -1.56
C GLY A 186 -7.23 -0.95 -1.03
N PHE A 187 -6.89 0.11 -1.76
CA PHE A 187 -5.95 1.12 -1.29
C PHE A 187 -6.56 1.93 -0.13
N GLU A 188 -5.78 2.12 0.93
CA GLU A 188 -6.17 2.92 2.09
C GLU A 188 -5.37 4.24 2.14
N GLN A 189 -4.04 4.19 2.01
CA GLN A 189 -3.20 5.41 1.97
C GLN A 189 -1.77 5.16 1.49
N THR A 190 -1.07 6.23 1.10
CA THR A 190 0.38 6.20 0.93
C THR A 190 1.08 6.07 2.28
N MET A 191 2.12 5.24 2.32
CA MET A 191 3.01 5.07 3.47
C MET A 191 4.37 5.67 3.10
N ALA A 192 5.49 4.98 3.33
CA ALA A 192 6.82 5.56 3.18
C ALA A 192 7.28 5.71 1.71
N GLY A 193 8.11 6.73 1.44
CA GLY A 193 8.72 6.95 0.12
C GLY A 193 7.88 7.86 -0.80
N PHE A 194 7.82 7.53 -2.10
CA PHE A 194 7.10 8.29 -3.14
C PHE A 194 7.59 9.73 -3.39
N GLY A 195 8.77 10.10 -2.91
CA GLY A 195 9.41 11.37 -3.18
C GLY A 195 9.76 11.59 -4.66
N ASP A 196 10.25 12.80 -4.97
CA ASP A 196 10.73 13.16 -6.30
C ASP A 196 11.69 12.10 -6.89
N PRO A 197 11.56 11.66 -8.16
CA PRO A 197 12.40 10.59 -8.70
C PRO A 197 13.88 10.97 -8.80
N ASN A 198 14.23 12.26 -8.78
CA ASN A 198 15.61 12.72 -8.88
C ASN A 198 16.19 13.07 -7.52
N THR A 199 15.40 13.71 -6.65
CA THR A 199 15.90 14.22 -5.36
C THR A 199 15.38 13.45 -4.16
N GLY A 200 14.23 12.81 -4.30
CA GLY A 200 13.46 12.18 -3.23
C GLY A 200 12.69 13.16 -2.34
N ASP A 201 12.67 14.45 -2.70
CA ASP A 201 11.95 15.46 -1.94
C ASP A 201 10.44 15.22 -1.94
N GLY A 202 9.78 15.57 -0.83
CA GLY A 202 8.35 15.36 -0.65
C GLY A 202 7.93 13.92 -0.38
N GLY A 203 8.89 13.00 -0.20
CA GLY A 203 8.61 11.64 0.24
C GLY A 203 8.09 11.58 1.68
N VAL A 204 7.25 10.59 1.97
CA VAL A 204 6.64 10.40 3.29
C VAL A 204 7.63 9.69 4.21
N GLY A 205 8.04 10.36 5.28
CA GLY A 205 8.95 9.85 6.31
C GLY A 205 10.41 9.75 5.85
N VAL A 206 10.63 9.13 4.70
CA VAL A 206 11.92 9.00 4.01
C VAL A 206 11.72 9.23 2.50
N PRO A 207 12.80 9.51 1.73
CA PRO A 207 12.67 10.00 0.36
C PRO A 207 12.00 9.00 -0.62
N ASN A 208 12.67 7.88 -0.94
CA ASN A 208 12.10 6.77 -1.71
C ASN A 208 12.62 5.45 -1.14
N THR A 209 11.74 4.51 -0.85
CA THR A 209 12.06 3.27 -0.13
C THR A 209 11.05 2.15 -0.39
N ASP A 210 11.32 0.96 0.14
CA ASP A 210 10.47 -0.22 0.04
C ASP A 210 10.28 -0.99 1.36
N LEU A 211 9.55 -2.11 1.24
CA LEU A 211 9.16 -3.10 2.25
C LEU A 211 8.15 -2.59 3.28
N SER A 212 8.53 -1.64 4.12
CA SER A 212 7.69 -1.16 5.24
C SER A 212 7.11 -2.29 6.10
N ILE A 213 7.95 -3.23 6.53
CA ILE A 213 7.56 -4.35 7.40
C ILE A 213 6.89 -3.83 8.67
N MET A 214 5.63 -4.17 8.88
CA MET A 214 4.84 -3.61 9.98
C MET A 214 5.10 -4.33 11.30
N GLY A 215 5.14 -3.57 12.39
CA GLY A 215 5.28 -4.09 13.74
C GLY A 215 4.65 -3.15 14.76
N MET A 216 4.54 -3.65 15.99
CA MET A 216 4.06 -2.87 17.13
C MET A 216 5.11 -2.94 18.22
N THR A 217 5.49 -1.81 18.80
CA THR A 217 6.41 -1.79 19.94
C THR A 217 5.74 -2.39 21.19
N PRO A 218 6.50 -2.83 22.22
CA PRO A 218 5.91 -3.34 23.47
C PRO A 218 4.94 -2.36 24.15
N ASP A 219 5.17 -1.04 24.02
CA ASP A 219 4.27 0.00 24.52
C ASP A 219 3.06 0.28 23.62
N GLY A 220 2.99 -0.31 22.42
CA GLY A 220 1.82 -0.33 21.57
C GLY A 220 1.85 0.59 20.35
N ARG A 221 2.96 1.28 20.08
CA ARG A 221 3.11 2.16 18.91
C ARG A 221 3.29 1.34 17.65
N MET A 222 2.63 1.75 16.57
CA MET A 222 2.94 1.19 15.25
C MET A 222 4.31 1.65 14.80
N PHE A 223 5.07 0.75 14.19
CA PHE A 223 6.22 1.12 13.39
C PHE A 223 6.25 0.31 12.09
N THR A 224 6.99 0.81 11.12
CA THR A 224 7.37 0.05 9.93
C THR A 224 8.88 0.06 9.77
N ILE A 225 9.44 -1.04 9.30
CA ILE A 225 10.86 -1.14 8.96
C ILE A 225 11.02 -1.10 7.44
N GLN A 226 11.73 -0.10 6.96
CA GLN A 226 11.98 0.16 5.54
C GLN A 226 13.22 -0.60 5.07
N GLY A 227 13.18 -1.06 3.82
CA GLY A 227 14.33 -1.60 3.11
C GLY A 227 15.20 -0.52 2.46
N ASP A 228 15.70 -0.84 1.27
CA ASP A 228 16.63 0.03 0.55
C ASP A 228 16.01 1.43 0.39
N THR A 229 16.82 2.47 0.55
CA THR A 229 16.38 3.86 0.54
C THR A 229 17.32 4.72 -0.30
N GLY A 230 16.78 5.33 -1.35
CA GLY A 230 17.52 6.18 -2.29
C GLY A 230 17.16 7.66 -2.18
N LYS A 231 18.09 8.53 -2.57
CA LYS A 231 17.79 9.93 -2.93
C LYS A 231 17.17 9.94 -4.34
N GLY A 232 15.89 9.62 -4.42
CA GLY A 232 15.21 9.38 -5.70
C GLY A 232 15.35 7.93 -6.18
N MET A 233 15.07 7.74 -7.46
CA MET A 233 15.06 6.46 -8.16
C MET A 233 16.34 6.24 -8.98
N ASN A 234 16.70 4.98 -9.22
CA ASN A 234 17.85 4.64 -10.04
C ASN A 234 17.63 4.98 -11.53
N GLN A 235 18.20 6.10 -11.97
CA GLN A 235 18.10 6.57 -13.36
C GLN A 235 18.79 5.68 -14.40
N SER A 236 19.59 4.68 -13.99
CA SER A 236 20.24 3.75 -14.92
C SER A 236 19.38 2.55 -15.32
N THR A 237 18.25 2.34 -14.65
CA THR A 237 17.33 1.23 -14.93
C THR A 237 15.97 1.78 -15.35
N LYS A 238 15.24 1.02 -16.17
CA LYS A 238 13.82 1.33 -16.44
C LYS A 238 12.92 0.83 -15.32
N ASP A 239 13.37 -0.18 -14.58
CA ASP A 239 12.53 -0.83 -13.57
C ASP A 239 12.34 0.06 -12.34
N GLY A 240 13.26 1.01 -12.10
CA GLY A 240 13.26 1.87 -10.93
C GLY A 240 14.14 1.30 -9.82
N GLY A 241 13.66 1.40 -8.57
CA GLY A 241 14.42 1.01 -7.39
C GLY A 241 15.23 2.15 -6.77
N PRO A 242 16.01 1.89 -5.71
CA PRO A 242 16.68 2.92 -4.94
C PRO A 242 17.72 3.63 -5.81
N GLY A 243 17.65 4.97 -5.85
CA GLY A 243 18.69 5.80 -6.42
C GLY A 243 19.99 5.77 -5.62
N VAL A 244 20.79 6.83 -5.73
CA VAL A 244 22.03 6.94 -4.95
C VAL A 244 21.69 6.94 -3.45
N ARG A 245 22.33 6.04 -2.71
CA ARG A 245 22.13 5.94 -1.26
C ARG A 245 22.71 7.17 -0.54
N PRO A 246 22.01 7.71 0.47
CA PRO A 246 22.56 8.73 1.34
C PRO A 246 23.92 8.33 1.95
N SER A 247 24.89 9.25 1.93
CA SER A 247 26.20 9.03 2.54
C SER A 247 26.13 9.14 4.07
N LYS A 248 27.10 8.55 4.78
CA LYS A 248 27.23 8.61 6.26
C LYS A 248 27.13 10.03 6.82
N ASP A 249 27.75 10.98 6.14
CA ASP A 249 27.86 12.38 6.57
C ASP A 249 26.57 13.18 6.34
N GLU A 250 25.65 12.68 5.50
CA GLU A 250 24.32 13.25 5.29
C GLU A 250 23.29 12.68 6.29
N GLY A 251 23.79 12.11 7.40
CA GLY A 251 23.00 11.32 8.36
C GLY A 251 22.95 9.82 8.04
N GLY A 252 23.63 9.38 6.98
CA GLY A 252 23.95 7.99 6.67
C GLY A 252 22.95 7.15 5.92
N GLY A 253 23.48 6.29 5.05
CA GLY A 253 23.40 4.83 5.12
C GLY A 253 22.39 4.14 4.21
N GLY A 254 21.35 4.81 3.71
CA GLY A 254 20.48 4.39 2.59
C GLY A 254 19.98 2.94 2.49
N ASN A 255 20.15 2.11 3.52
CA ASN A 255 19.93 0.67 3.42
C ASN A 255 18.62 0.26 4.11
N ASN A 256 18.24 0.99 5.16
CA ASN A 256 17.04 0.72 5.95
C ASN A 256 16.74 1.87 6.91
N ASN A 257 15.48 1.98 7.31
CA ASN A 257 14.99 2.92 8.30
C ASN A 257 13.91 2.26 9.16
N ILE A 258 13.59 2.86 10.31
CA ILE A 258 12.36 2.56 11.05
C ILE A 258 11.56 3.85 11.14
N ILE A 259 10.29 3.80 10.74
CA ILE A 259 9.34 4.90 10.90
C ILE A 259 8.32 4.49 11.98
N TYR A 260 8.19 5.31 13.02
CA TYR A 260 7.10 5.21 13.98
C TYR A 260 5.93 6.06 13.49
N TRP A 261 4.72 5.52 13.65
CA TRP A 261 3.50 6.15 13.16
C TRP A 261 2.57 6.51 14.32
N LYS A 262 1.80 7.57 14.11
CA LYS A 262 0.65 7.92 14.94
C LYS A 262 -0.53 8.23 14.03
N MET A 263 -1.74 8.06 14.56
CA MET A 263 -2.94 8.48 13.87
C MET A 263 -3.21 9.96 14.18
N ASP A 264 -3.42 10.78 13.16
CA ASP A 264 -3.81 12.18 13.33
C ASP A 264 -5.30 12.32 13.66
N GLU A 265 -5.75 13.55 13.91
CA GLU A 265 -7.15 13.83 14.26
C GLU A 265 -8.16 13.53 13.14
N HIS A 266 -7.69 13.22 11.93
CA HIS A 266 -8.51 12.85 10.78
C HIS A 266 -8.54 11.33 10.55
N GLY A 267 -7.89 10.55 11.42
CA GLY A 267 -7.87 9.09 11.33
C GLY A 267 -6.83 8.55 10.33
N LYS A 268 -5.88 9.39 9.90
CA LYS A 268 -4.83 9.03 8.95
C LYS A 268 -3.53 8.69 9.70
N TRP A 269 -2.76 7.70 9.23
CA TRP A 269 -1.42 7.52 9.81
C TRP A 269 -0.45 8.55 9.27
N VAL A 270 0.24 9.21 10.19
CA VAL A 270 1.26 10.20 9.92
C VAL A 270 2.56 9.81 10.62
N VAL A 271 3.67 10.25 10.02
CA VAL A 271 5.01 10.02 10.57
C VAL A 271 5.14 10.74 11.90
N ASP A 272 5.59 10.00 12.92
CA ASP A 272 5.88 10.54 14.24
C ASP A 272 7.39 10.69 14.46
N GLU A 273 8.15 9.62 14.18
CA GLU A 273 9.60 9.57 14.41
C GLU A 273 10.27 8.68 13.35
N VAL A 274 11.52 8.99 13.01
CA VAL A 274 12.33 8.20 12.07
C VAL A 274 13.68 7.87 12.69
N VAL A 275 14.01 6.57 12.77
CA VAL A 275 15.34 6.06 13.12
C VAL A 275 16.04 5.63 11.83
N LYS A 276 17.20 6.22 11.56
CA LYS A 276 17.96 6.01 10.32
C LYS A 276 19.04 4.96 10.50
N ASN A 277 19.15 4.03 9.55
CA ASN A 277 20.12 2.93 9.52
C ASN A 277 20.26 2.14 10.82
N PRO A 278 19.15 1.63 11.39
CA PRO A 278 19.21 0.78 12.57
C PRO A 278 20.07 -0.48 12.36
N PHE A 279 20.17 -1.00 11.13
CA PHE A 279 20.94 -2.21 10.81
C PHE A 279 22.12 -1.87 9.92
N THR A 280 23.32 -1.84 10.52
CA THR A 280 24.55 -1.52 9.82
C THR A 280 25.23 -2.80 9.30
N PRO A 281 25.80 -2.78 8.08
CA PRO A 281 26.54 -3.92 7.56
C PRO A 281 27.79 -4.21 8.40
N GLU A 282 28.23 -5.47 8.39
CA GLU A 282 29.53 -5.85 8.91
C GLU A 282 30.65 -5.20 8.08
N LEU A 283 31.73 -4.78 8.73
CA LEU A 283 32.88 -4.15 8.08
C LEU A 283 34.06 -5.12 8.04
N ASP A 284 34.81 -5.09 6.93
CA ASP A 284 36.07 -5.79 6.81
C ASP A 284 37.19 -5.13 7.65
N LYS A 285 38.40 -5.72 7.62
CA LYS A 285 39.56 -5.21 8.35
C LYS A 285 40.03 -3.81 7.93
N ASN A 286 39.62 -3.34 6.75
CA ASN A 286 39.94 -2.02 6.21
C ASN A 286 38.83 -0.99 6.51
N GLY A 287 37.70 -1.44 7.06
CA GLY A 287 36.52 -0.62 7.34
C GLY A 287 35.53 -0.56 6.17
N ASP A 288 35.70 -1.40 5.15
CA ASP A 288 34.79 -1.47 4.00
C ASP A 288 33.60 -2.40 4.31
N PRO A 289 32.36 -2.04 3.94
CA PRO A 289 31.20 -2.91 4.12
C PRO A 289 31.35 -4.25 3.39
N LEU A 290 31.08 -5.37 4.09
CA LEU A 290 31.06 -6.71 3.52
C LEU A 290 29.81 -6.96 2.66
N ASP A 291 28.73 -6.24 2.96
CA ASP A 291 27.43 -6.38 2.31
C ASP A 291 27.08 -5.09 1.57
N ILE A 292 26.61 -5.23 0.34
CA ILE A 292 26.12 -4.11 -0.45
C ILE A 292 24.70 -3.72 -0.06
N SER A 293 23.98 -4.49 0.77
CA SER A 293 22.80 -4.00 1.48
C SER A 293 22.48 -4.85 2.70
N THR A 294 21.66 -4.28 3.57
CA THR A 294 21.11 -4.89 4.79
C THR A 294 19.62 -4.65 4.76
N ILE A 295 18.85 -5.69 4.43
CA ILE A 295 17.43 -5.57 4.10
C ILE A 295 16.61 -6.30 5.17
N PRO A 296 15.74 -5.61 5.92
CA PRO A 296 14.87 -6.24 6.89
C PRO A 296 13.88 -7.19 6.20
N THR A 297 13.45 -8.24 6.89
CA THR A 297 12.57 -9.28 6.34
C THR A 297 11.39 -9.60 7.27
N SER A 298 11.54 -9.43 8.59
CA SER A 298 10.44 -9.56 9.54
C SER A 298 10.73 -8.85 10.86
N THR A 299 9.70 -8.68 11.69
CA THR A 299 9.80 -8.18 13.06
C THR A 299 8.78 -8.85 13.97
N PHE A 300 9.12 -9.01 15.25
CA PHE A 300 8.25 -9.57 16.29
C PHE A 300 8.81 -9.20 17.67
N ASN A 301 8.02 -9.41 18.72
CA ASN A 301 8.43 -9.16 20.10
C ASN A 301 8.42 -10.43 20.94
N VAL A 302 9.30 -10.47 21.93
CA VAL A 302 9.24 -11.40 23.07
C VAL A 302 9.30 -10.57 24.34
N GLY A 303 8.17 -10.48 25.05
CA GLY A 303 8.03 -9.54 26.16
C GLY A 303 8.35 -8.12 25.70
N ASP A 304 9.26 -7.45 26.40
CA ASP A 304 9.70 -6.08 26.08
C ASP A 304 10.87 -6.01 25.09
N THR A 305 11.34 -7.16 24.59
CA THR A 305 12.43 -7.20 23.60
C THR A 305 11.86 -7.28 22.19
N MET A 306 12.28 -6.34 21.34
CA MET A 306 11.94 -6.33 19.93
C MET A 306 13.01 -7.08 19.14
N TYR A 307 12.59 -7.81 18.13
CA TYR A 307 13.46 -8.53 17.21
C TYR A 307 13.16 -8.17 15.77
N ALA A 308 14.19 -8.19 14.92
CA ALA A 308 14.06 -8.01 13.48
C ALA A 308 15.01 -8.97 12.76
N SER A 309 14.53 -9.65 11.73
CA SER A 309 15.40 -10.43 10.84
C SER A 309 15.85 -9.56 9.67
N VAL A 310 17.12 -9.62 9.33
CA VAL A 310 17.76 -8.79 8.30
C VAL A 310 18.59 -9.69 7.41
N MET A 311 18.30 -9.70 6.11
CA MET A 311 19.15 -10.36 5.13
C MET A 311 20.31 -9.44 4.73
N ASN A 312 21.52 -9.98 4.82
CA ASN A 312 22.76 -9.28 4.50
C ASN A 312 23.17 -9.66 3.09
N VAL A 313 23.05 -8.70 2.18
CA VAL A 313 23.10 -8.97 0.76
C VAL A 313 24.46 -8.59 0.19
N LYS A 314 25.18 -9.60 -0.32
CA LYS A 314 26.58 -9.52 -0.71
C LYS A 314 26.78 -8.89 -2.08
N ASN A 315 25.99 -9.29 -3.07
CA ASN A 315 26.06 -8.77 -4.44
C ASN A 315 24.83 -9.18 -5.25
N TRP A 316 24.48 -8.40 -6.29
CA TRP A 316 23.43 -8.76 -7.24
C TRP A 316 24.12 -9.48 -8.41
N ASN A 317 23.71 -10.71 -8.70
CA ASN A 317 24.33 -11.56 -9.71
C ASN A 317 23.24 -12.34 -10.47
N ASN A 318 23.37 -12.45 -11.81
CA ASN A 318 22.42 -13.17 -12.66
C ASN A 318 20.93 -12.80 -12.43
N ASN A 319 20.63 -11.51 -12.28
CA ASN A 319 19.27 -10.99 -12.00
C ASN A 319 18.63 -11.52 -10.69
N THR A 320 19.43 -12.01 -9.75
CA THR A 320 19.02 -12.30 -8.38
C THR A 320 19.96 -11.62 -7.40
N TRP A 321 19.54 -11.50 -6.15
CA TRP A 321 20.42 -11.07 -5.07
C TRP A 321 21.01 -12.29 -4.36
N GLN A 322 22.27 -12.21 -3.96
CA GLN A 322 22.96 -13.25 -3.18
C GLN A 322 23.26 -12.76 -1.78
N THR A 323 22.79 -13.47 -0.75
CA THR A 323 23.08 -13.11 0.64
C THR A 323 24.38 -13.73 1.13
N ARG A 324 25.07 -13.01 2.01
CA ARG A 324 26.13 -13.58 2.85
C ARG A 324 25.53 -14.33 4.04
N SER A 325 24.47 -13.77 4.63
CA SER A 325 23.81 -14.30 5.81
C SER A 325 22.42 -13.68 6.00
N ALA A 326 21.65 -14.24 6.93
CA ALA A 326 20.53 -13.59 7.57
C ALA A 326 20.81 -13.43 9.07
N ASP A 327 20.65 -12.22 9.60
CA ASP A 327 20.89 -11.88 10.99
C ASP A 327 19.58 -11.63 11.73
N LEU A 328 19.49 -12.12 12.96
CA LEU A 328 18.49 -11.72 13.93
C LEU A 328 19.06 -10.60 14.79
N TRP A 329 18.45 -9.42 14.70
CA TRP A 329 18.77 -8.25 15.50
C TRP A 329 17.80 -8.13 16.68
N GLN A 330 18.26 -7.55 17.78
CA GLN A 330 17.44 -7.29 18.96
C GLN A 330 17.56 -5.84 19.45
N SER A 331 16.47 -5.31 20.01
CA SER A 331 16.39 -4.02 20.68
C SER A 331 15.60 -4.13 21.99
N THR A 332 16.03 -3.36 22.99
CA THR A 332 15.40 -3.31 24.33
C THR A 332 15.04 -1.88 24.75
N ASP A 333 15.10 -0.93 23.82
CA ASP A 333 14.87 0.50 24.08
C ASP A 333 13.78 1.08 23.17
N GLY A 334 12.83 0.23 22.79
CA GLY A 334 11.74 0.58 21.90
C GLY A 334 12.20 0.80 20.45
N GLY A 335 13.20 0.05 19.99
CA GLY A 335 13.64 0.05 18.60
C GLY A 335 14.56 1.22 18.21
N LYS A 336 15.18 1.90 19.19
CA LYS A 336 16.10 3.01 18.96
C LYS A 336 17.52 2.55 18.68
N THR A 337 17.97 1.52 19.39
CA THR A 337 19.26 0.88 19.16
C THR A 337 19.12 -0.63 18.99
N TRP A 338 19.94 -1.19 18.10
CA TRP A 338 19.86 -2.59 17.70
C TRP A 338 21.24 -3.24 17.74
N LYS A 339 21.27 -4.54 18.06
CA LYS A 339 22.50 -5.37 17.98
C LYS A 339 22.18 -6.75 17.41
N VAL A 340 23.13 -7.34 16.69
CA VAL A 340 23.03 -8.73 16.20
C VAL A 340 22.98 -9.69 17.40
N ALA A 341 22.00 -10.57 17.41
CA ALA A 341 21.77 -11.59 18.42
C ALA A 341 22.12 -13.01 17.92
N ALA A 342 21.85 -13.30 16.64
CA ALA A 342 22.20 -14.56 15.98
C ALA A 342 22.38 -14.36 14.47
N THR A 343 23.16 -15.24 13.84
CA THR A 343 23.48 -15.18 12.40
C THR A 343 23.33 -16.55 11.75
N TRP A 344 22.65 -16.60 10.61
CA TRP A 344 22.53 -17.75 9.70
C TRP A 344 23.34 -17.48 8.43
N PRO A 345 24.58 -17.99 8.34
CA PRO A 345 25.38 -17.88 7.12
C PRO A 345 24.68 -18.55 5.94
N ASN A 346 24.76 -17.91 4.78
CA ASN A 346 24.44 -18.58 3.53
C ASN A 346 25.55 -19.60 3.19
N ASN A 347 25.22 -20.55 2.33
CA ASN A 347 26.17 -21.53 1.83
C ASN A 347 26.79 -21.07 0.50
N ASP A 348 27.89 -21.71 0.06
CA ASP A 348 28.59 -21.35 -1.18
C ASP A 348 27.74 -21.50 -2.45
N LYS A 349 26.62 -22.23 -2.37
CA LYS A 349 25.67 -22.44 -3.46
C LYS A 349 24.54 -21.42 -3.46
N PHE A 350 24.46 -20.53 -2.47
CA PHE A 350 23.38 -19.56 -2.29
C PHE A 350 21.99 -20.20 -2.36
N ASN A 351 21.84 -21.34 -1.69
CA ASN A 351 20.57 -22.09 -1.68
C ASN A 351 20.15 -22.52 -0.27
N ASN A 352 20.66 -21.84 0.76
CA ASN A 352 20.20 -22.06 2.13
C ASN A 352 18.74 -21.57 2.24
N PRO A 353 17.80 -22.38 2.74
CA PRO A 353 16.37 -22.04 2.71
C PRO A 353 15.91 -21.04 3.77
N PHE A 354 16.81 -20.43 4.53
CA PHE A 354 16.47 -19.46 5.59
C PHE A 354 17.25 -18.15 5.43
N GLN A 355 17.30 -17.61 4.21
CA GLN A 355 17.99 -16.35 3.90
C GLN A 355 17.02 -15.16 3.78
N VAL A 356 15.77 -15.40 3.41
CA VAL A 356 14.67 -14.43 3.56
C VAL A 356 13.74 -14.99 4.62
N GLN A 357 13.64 -14.34 5.79
CA GLN A 357 13.06 -14.94 6.99
C GLN A 357 11.79 -14.21 7.45
N SER A 358 10.81 -14.98 7.91
CA SER A 358 9.66 -14.50 8.67
C SER A 358 9.59 -15.20 10.02
N PHE A 359 9.71 -14.43 11.09
CA PHE A 359 9.51 -14.94 12.44
C PHE A 359 8.08 -14.71 12.93
N ALA A 360 7.54 -15.67 13.67
CA ALA A 360 6.23 -15.56 14.30
C ALA A 360 6.24 -16.20 15.69
N LEU A 361 5.75 -15.47 16.69
CA LEU A 361 5.55 -16.00 18.04
C LEU A 361 4.24 -16.79 18.09
N SER A 362 4.30 -18.01 18.62
CA SER A 362 3.10 -18.81 18.90
C SER A 362 2.15 -18.12 19.89
N GLN A 363 0.86 -18.42 19.78
CA GLN A 363 -0.17 -17.78 20.62
C GLN A 363 -0.02 -18.07 22.13
N ASP A 364 0.61 -19.19 22.50
CA ASP A 364 0.91 -19.49 23.92
C ASP A 364 2.21 -18.82 24.43
N GLY A 365 2.94 -18.13 23.54
CA GLY A 365 4.15 -17.39 23.85
C GLY A 365 5.35 -18.27 24.21
N ARG A 366 5.35 -19.56 23.87
CA ARG A 366 6.43 -20.50 24.25
C ARG A 366 7.38 -20.85 23.12
N THR A 367 6.88 -20.83 21.89
CA THR A 367 7.62 -21.22 20.69
C THR A 367 7.68 -20.06 19.71
N VAL A 368 8.83 -19.86 19.09
CA VAL A 368 8.98 -18.99 17.93
C VAL A 368 9.18 -19.86 16.70
N TYR A 369 8.38 -19.61 15.67
CA TYR A 369 8.55 -20.19 14.34
C TYR A 369 9.39 -19.26 13.48
N MET A 370 10.29 -19.86 12.70
CA MET A 370 11.03 -19.20 11.64
C MET A 370 10.63 -19.83 10.32
N TYR A 371 9.94 -19.09 9.48
CA TYR A 371 9.69 -19.45 8.10
C TYR A 371 10.76 -18.83 7.22
N GLY A 372 11.13 -19.49 6.13
CA GLY A 372 12.13 -18.91 5.25
C GLY A 372 12.14 -19.45 3.84
N THR A 373 12.79 -18.68 2.97
CA THR A 373 13.14 -19.10 1.62
C THR A 373 14.64 -18.91 1.37
N GLN A 374 15.11 -19.44 0.25
CA GLN A 374 16.39 -19.08 -0.33
C GLN A 374 16.41 -17.60 -0.71
N ASP A 375 17.60 -17.04 -0.95
CA ASP A 375 17.74 -15.71 -1.53
C ASP A 375 17.12 -15.64 -2.94
N GLY A 376 16.70 -14.44 -3.34
CA GLY A 376 15.91 -14.24 -4.55
C GLY A 376 14.43 -14.64 -4.40
N ARG A 377 13.75 -14.73 -5.55
CA ARG A 377 12.32 -15.11 -5.68
C ARG A 377 12.14 -16.35 -6.56
N THR A 378 13.19 -17.15 -6.71
CA THR A 378 13.19 -18.39 -7.49
C THR A 378 13.67 -19.52 -6.58
N ASN A 379 12.73 -20.30 -6.06
CA ASN A 379 12.98 -21.32 -5.04
C ASN A 379 11.86 -22.37 -5.03
N ASP A 380 12.04 -23.43 -4.25
CA ASP A 380 11.11 -24.56 -4.16
C ASP A 380 9.93 -24.34 -3.21
N GLY A 381 9.97 -23.27 -2.41
CA GLY A 381 8.87 -22.85 -1.55
C GLY A 381 9.32 -22.34 -0.18
N LEU A 382 8.38 -22.32 0.75
CA LEU A 382 8.55 -21.85 2.12
C LEU A 382 8.92 -23.00 3.04
N HIS A 383 10.04 -22.85 3.74
CA HIS A 383 10.59 -23.79 4.71
C HIS A 383 10.30 -23.30 6.14
N ALA A 384 10.43 -24.18 7.13
CA ALA A 384 10.11 -23.84 8.51
C ALA A 384 11.10 -24.43 9.52
N ALA A 385 11.31 -23.69 10.60
CA ALA A 385 11.98 -24.12 11.81
C ALA A 385 11.22 -23.60 13.04
N GLN A 386 11.50 -24.15 14.20
CA GLN A 386 11.01 -23.62 15.47
C GLN A 386 12.07 -23.65 16.55
N VAL A 387 11.90 -22.79 17.56
CA VAL A 387 12.77 -22.71 18.72
C VAL A 387 11.95 -22.34 19.96
N PRO A 388 12.28 -22.86 21.16
CA PRO A 388 11.76 -22.32 22.41
C PRO A 388 12.16 -20.85 22.57
N VAL A 389 11.26 -20.03 23.09
CA VAL A 389 11.46 -18.57 23.22
C VAL A 389 12.73 -18.22 23.99
N GLU A 390 13.05 -18.95 25.05
CA GLU A 390 14.25 -18.74 25.87
C GLU A 390 15.57 -19.12 25.16
N LYS A 391 15.49 -19.73 23.98
CA LYS A 391 16.62 -20.17 23.15
C LYS A 391 16.68 -19.44 21.81
N ILE A 392 15.92 -18.37 21.63
CA ILE A 392 15.81 -17.68 20.34
C ILE A 392 17.14 -17.17 19.76
N THR A 393 18.10 -16.80 20.62
CA THR A 393 19.42 -16.35 20.18
C THR A 393 20.43 -17.49 20.03
N ASP A 394 20.04 -18.74 20.34
CA ASP A 394 20.87 -19.94 20.23
C ASP A 394 20.50 -20.71 18.96
N ARG A 395 21.24 -20.46 17.88
CA ARG A 395 21.03 -21.12 16.58
C ARG A 395 21.08 -22.66 16.68
N SER A 396 21.84 -23.22 17.61
CA SER A 396 21.95 -24.68 17.75
C SER A 396 20.70 -25.34 18.33
N ALA A 397 19.83 -24.55 18.96
CA ALA A 397 18.57 -25.00 19.54
C ALA A 397 17.41 -25.04 18.51
N TYR A 398 17.58 -24.43 17.34
CA TYR A 398 16.57 -24.45 16.29
C TYR A 398 16.37 -25.87 15.76
N LYS A 399 15.10 -26.25 15.64
CA LYS A 399 14.68 -27.52 15.05
C LYS A 399 13.99 -27.23 13.73
N TYR A 400 14.56 -27.74 12.65
CA TYR A 400 14.07 -27.59 11.29
C TYR A 400 13.04 -28.67 10.96
N TRP A 401 12.07 -28.29 10.13
CA TRP A 401 11.06 -29.20 9.60
C TRP A 401 11.72 -30.34 8.80
N ASP A 402 11.30 -31.57 9.02
CA ASP A 402 11.83 -32.76 8.30
C ASP A 402 10.84 -33.35 7.28
N GLY A 403 9.68 -32.70 7.08
CA GLY A 403 8.56 -33.23 6.29
C GLY A 403 7.43 -33.81 7.14
N SER A 404 7.66 -34.04 8.43
CA SER A 404 6.68 -34.59 9.36
C SER A 404 6.68 -33.94 10.74
N SER A 405 7.84 -33.48 11.21
CA SER A 405 8.02 -32.87 12.53
C SER A 405 9.22 -31.91 12.54
N PHE A 406 9.36 -31.15 13.62
CA PHE A 406 10.53 -30.29 13.85
C PHE A 406 11.58 -31.05 14.67
N THR A 407 12.36 -31.91 14.02
CA THR A 407 13.48 -32.64 14.64
C THR A 407 14.82 -32.46 13.93
N GLY A 408 14.81 -31.89 12.72
CA GLY A 408 16.02 -31.65 11.94
C GLY A 408 16.92 -30.58 12.59
N HIS A 409 18.22 -30.69 12.38
CA HIS A 409 19.20 -29.70 12.84
C HIS A 409 20.00 -29.07 11.68
N ASP A 410 19.83 -29.57 10.46
CA ASP A 410 20.42 -28.98 9.25
C ASP A 410 19.34 -28.17 8.51
N PRO A 411 19.50 -26.84 8.38
CA PRO A 411 18.58 -26.01 7.60
C PRO A 411 18.44 -26.48 6.15
N ASN A 412 19.52 -26.98 5.53
CA ASN A 412 19.50 -27.36 4.11
C ASN A 412 18.77 -28.69 3.85
N ALA A 413 18.46 -29.44 4.90
CA ALA A 413 17.70 -30.69 4.81
C ALA A 413 16.18 -30.46 4.98
N SER A 414 15.76 -29.24 5.30
CA SER A 414 14.34 -28.90 5.41
C SER A 414 13.67 -28.99 4.04
N PRO A 415 12.59 -29.78 3.86
CA PRO A 415 11.76 -29.68 2.67
C PRO A 415 10.80 -28.48 2.78
N PRO A 416 10.27 -27.97 1.65
CA PRO A 416 9.30 -26.88 1.69
C PRO A 416 7.98 -27.36 2.31
N MET A 417 7.51 -26.63 3.32
CA MET A 417 6.20 -26.81 3.96
C MET A 417 5.07 -26.32 3.05
N ILE A 418 5.29 -25.20 2.37
CA ILE A 418 4.43 -24.71 1.29
C ILE A 418 5.27 -24.70 0.02
N LYS A 419 4.84 -25.43 -1.00
CA LYS A 419 5.51 -25.45 -2.30
C LYS A 419 5.16 -24.21 -3.10
N THR A 420 6.08 -23.81 -3.97
CA THR A 420 5.83 -22.78 -4.98
C THR A 420 4.56 -23.09 -5.78
N PRO A 421 3.63 -22.11 -5.95
CA PRO A 421 2.41 -22.33 -6.73
C PRO A 421 2.69 -22.71 -8.18
N PRO A 422 1.80 -23.47 -8.85
CA PRO A 422 1.97 -23.80 -10.28
C PRO A 422 2.10 -22.55 -11.15
N GLY A 423 3.11 -22.51 -12.02
CA GLY A 423 3.36 -21.37 -12.92
C GLY A 423 4.12 -20.20 -12.28
N VAL A 424 4.52 -20.32 -11.02
CA VAL A 424 5.29 -19.33 -10.27
C VAL A 424 6.73 -19.83 -10.06
N SER A 425 7.72 -18.93 -10.05
CA SER A 425 9.15 -19.28 -9.93
C SER A 425 9.61 -19.55 -8.50
N GLY A 426 8.94 -18.97 -7.50
CA GLY A 426 9.31 -19.10 -6.09
C GLY A 426 8.42 -18.24 -5.19
N ILE A 427 8.71 -18.29 -3.90
CA ILE A 427 8.12 -17.45 -2.87
C ILE A 427 9.14 -16.35 -2.51
N GLY A 428 8.71 -15.10 -2.56
CA GLY A 428 9.49 -13.91 -2.18
C GLY A 428 8.87 -13.21 -0.98
N GLU A 429 9.75 -12.67 -0.12
CA GLU A 429 9.40 -11.82 1.03
C GLU A 429 8.20 -12.33 1.85
N PRO A 430 8.26 -13.59 2.36
CA PRO A 430 7.16 -14.15 3.12
C PRO A 430 6.93 -13.37 4.41
N ASN A 431 5.68 -13.24 4.83
CA ASN A 431 5.29 -12.70 6.13
C ASN A 431 4.21 -13.58 6.75
N VAL A 432 4.49 -14.12 7.92
CA VAL A 432 3.61 -15.04 8.66
C VAL A 432 3.21 -14.43 9.99
N HIS A 433 1.90 -14.27 10.21
CA HIS A 433 1.33 -13.81 11.47
C HIS A 433 0.49 -14.91 12.10
N PHE A 434 0.64 -15.10 13.41
CA PHE A 434 -0.21 -15.97 14.20
C PHE A 434 -1.28 -15.08 14.84
N TYR A 435 -2.53 -15.26 14.46
CA TYR A 435 -3.70 -14.67 15.11
C TYR A 435 -4.26 -15.65 16.13
N GLU A 436 -5.16 -15.20 17.00
CA GLU A 436 -5.74 -16.02 18.08
C GLU A 436 -6.39 -17.33 17.61
N ASN A 437 -6.86 -17.40 16.37
CA ASN A 437 -7.57 -18.56 15.84
C ASN A 437 -7.02 -19.12 14.52
N LYS A 438 -6.03 -18.47 13.91
CA LYS A 438 -5.45 -18.86 12.62
C LYS A 438 -4.04 -18.32 12.45
N VAL A 439 -3.29 -18.93 11.54
CA VAL A 439 -2.03 -18.42 11.02
C VAL A 439 -2.24 -17.96 9.58
N LEU A 440 -1.75 -16.79 9.22
CA LEU A 440 -1.86 -16.23 7.87
C LEU A 440 -0.47 -15.98 7.29
N LEU A 441 -0.27 -16.46 6.07
CA LEU A 441 0.89 -16.18 5.23
C LEU A 441 0.48 -15.20 4.13
N THR A 442 1.31 -14.17 3.94
CA THR A 442 1.38 -13.35 2.73
C THR A 442 2.75 -13.51 2.08
N PHE A 443 2.80 -13.49 0.76
CA PHE A 443 4.07 -13.48 0.01
C PHE A 443 3.86 -12.93 -1.40
N ASN A 444 4.97 -12.65 -2.10
CA ASN A 444 4.94 -12.27 -3.51
C ASN A 444 5.75 -13.22 -4.40
N ASP A 445 5.53 -13.16 -5.70
CA ASP A 445 6.40 -13.80 -6.69
C ASP A 445 7.28 -12.79 -7.43
N VAL A 446 8.07 -13.27 -8.39
CA VAL A 446 8.96 -12.43 -9.21
C VAL A 446 8.21 -11.55 -10.22
N SER A 447 6.98 -11.93 -10.58
CA SER A 447 6.12 -11.20 -11.54
C SER A 447 5.20 -10.19 -10.87
N GLY A 448 5.30 -10.01 -9.55
CA GLY A 448 4.48 -9.10 -8.77
C GLY A 448 3.08 -9.62 -8.41
N GLY A 449 2.88 -10.93 -8.49
CA GLY A 449 1.72 -11.58 -7.89
C GLY A 449 1.82 -11.57 -6.37
N ILE A 450 0.78 -11.10 -5.67
CA ILE A 450 0.66 -11.21 -4.20
C ILE A 450 -0.30 -12.32 -3.85
N TYR A 451 0.06 -13.14 -2.87
CA TYR A 451 -0.68 -14.34 -2.48
C TYR A 451 -0.97 -14.38 -0.99
N THR A 452 -2.07 -15.03 -0.63
CA THR A 452 -2.41 -15.42 0.74
C THR A 452 -2.51 -16.95 0.87
N SER A 453 -2.28 -17.45 2.08
CA SER A 453 -2.64 -18.80 2.51
C SER A 453 -2.83 -18.79 4.02
N SER A 454 -3.71 -19.64 4.54
CA SER A 454 -3.98 -19.73 5.98
C SER A 454 -3.85 -21.16 6.50
N SER A 455 -3.54 -21.28 7.79
CA SER A 455 -3.48 -22.55 8.53
C SER A 455 -4.09 -22.36 9.91
N VAL A 456 -4.45 -23.46 10.58
CA VAL A 456 -4.91 -23.43 11.98
C VAL A 456 -3.72 -23.26 12.94
N ASP A 457 -2.58 -23.88 12.64
CA ASP A 457 -1.44 -24.01 13.56
C ASP A 457 -0.09 -23.55 12.98
N GLY A 458 -0.06 -23.21 11.68
CA GLY A 458 1.13 -22.78 10.96
C GLY A 458 2.13 -23.90 10.66
N GLN A 459 1.84 -25.15 11.05
CA GLN A 459 2.70 -26.31 10.83
C GLN A 459 2.16 -27.23 9.72
N SER A 460 0.84 -27.28 9.56
CA SER A 460 0.19 -28.16 8.60
C SER A 460 -1.12 -27.56 8.09
N GLY A 461 -1.77 -28.25 7.14
CA GLY A 461 -3.13 -27.90 6.72
C GLY A 461 -3.28 -26.51 6.09
N TRP A 462 -2.20 -25.97 5.52
CA TRP A 462 -2.23 -24.71 4.78
C TRP A 462 -3.24 -24.80 3.62
N THR A 463 -4.07 -23.77 3.46
CA THR A 463 -4.98 -23.64 2.34
C THR A 463 -4.19 -23.49 1.03
N PRO A 464 -4.76 -23.89 -0.12
CA PRO A 464 -4.19 -23.54 -1.42
C PRO A 464 -3.94 -22.04 -1.51
N THR A 465 -2.79 -21.65 -2.07
CA THR A 465 -2.41 -20.24 -2.19
C THR A 465 -3.38 -19.50 -3.11
N THR A 466 -3.89 -18.36 -2.64
CA THR A 466 -4.84 -17.52 -3.38
C THR A 466 -4.14 -16.25 -3.82
N LYS A 467 -4.11 -15.98 -5.13
CA LYS A 467 -3.58 -14.72 -5.67
C LYS A 467 -4.60 -13.59 -5.48
N VAL A 468 -4.20 -12.47 -4.87
CA VAL A 468 -5.07 -11.31 -4.59
C VAL A 468 -4.84 -10.13 -5.54
N VAL A 469 -3.62 -10.01 -6.07
CA VAL A 469 -3.27 -9.05 -7.13
C VAL A 469 -2.22 -9.67 -8.04
N ASP A 470 -2.21 -9.26 -9.30
CA ASP A 470 -1.23 -9.63 -10.30
C ASP A 470 -0.77 -8.34 -10.98
N GLN A 471 0.23 -7.70 -10.39
CA GLN A 471 0.74 -6.43 -10.87
C GLN A 471 2.27 -6.47 -10.86
N ASP A 472 2.86 -6.45 -12.05
CA ASP A 472 4.30 -6.28 -12.20
C ASP A 472 4.78 -5.07 -11.39
N GLY A 473 5.92 -5.21 -10.71
CA GLY A 473 6.48 -4.19 -9.82
C GLY A 473 5.81 -4.05 -8.45
N ALA A 474 4.81 -4.87 -8.09
CA ALA A 474 4.32 -4.97 -6.71
C ALA A 474 5.07 -6.07 -5.93
N TYR A 475 5.44 -5.83 -4.67
CA TYR A 475 6.13 -6.83 -3.84
C TYR A 475 6.06 -6.47 -2.34
N GLY A 476 6.48 -7.39 -1.47
CA GLY A 476 6.61 -7.14 -0.04
C GLY A 476 5.28 -6.86 0.64
N ALA A 477 4.45 -7.89 0.82
CA ALA A 477 3.14 -7.82 1.46
C ALA A 477 3.25 -8.10 2.97
N PHE A 478 3.39 -7.04 3.78
CA PHE A 478 3.61 -7.17 5.22
C PHE A 478 2.38 -6.78 6.02
N GLN A 479 1.86 -7.73 6.80
CA GLN A 479 0.60 -7.63 7.53
C GLN A 479 0.72 -6.66 8.72
N SER A 480 -0.30 -5.85 8.94
CA SER A 480 -0.42 -4.98 10.10
C SER A 480 -0.64 -5.80 11.37
N PRO A 481 0.05 -5.49 12.49
CA PRO A 481 -0.22 -6.10 13.80
C PRO A 481 -1.59 -5.69 14.37
N PHE A 482 -2.26 -4.71 13.75
CA PHE A 482 -3.63 -4.34 14.06
C PHE A 482 -4.65 -5.01 13.16
N SER A 483 -4.30 -6.06 12.41
CA SER A 483 -5.26 -6.81 11.59
C SER A 483 -6.21 -7.67 12.43
N GLY A 484 -7.36 -8.06 11.86
CA GLY A 484 -8.35 -8.91 12.53
C GLY A 484 -9.77 -8.68 12.00
N GLY A 485 -10.70 -9.58 12.33
CA GLY A 485 -12.04 -9.59 11.76
C GLY A 485 -12.05 -10.21 10.37
N ASP A 486 -12.59 -9.54 9.36
CA ASP A 486 -12.75 -10.14 8.02
C ASP A 486 -11.67 -9.72 7.01
N SER A 487 -10.74 -8.86 7.42
CA SER A 487 -9.69 -8.32 6.58
C SER A 487 -8.38 -8.18 7.35
N ILE A 488 -7.29 -8.07 6.59
CA ILE A 488 -6.02 -7.55 7.09
C ILE A 488 -5.73 -6.20 6.44
N ASP A 489 -4.96 -5.37 7.12
CA ASP A 489 -4.25 -4.27 6.49
C ASP A 489 -2.81 -4.72 6.24
N SER A 490 -2.24 -4.34 5.11
CA SER A 490 -0.93 -4.81 4.66
C SER A 490 -0.24 -3.72 3.85
N THR A 491 1.04 -3.48 4.12
CA THR A 491 1.84 -2.65 3.23
C THR A 491 2.24 -3.43 1.99
N LEU A 492 2.23 -2.75 0.84
CA LEU A 492 2.83 -3.25 -0.41
C LEU A 492 3.85 -2.23 -0.92
N SER A 493 4.96 -2.74 -1.46
CA SER A 493 5.99 -1.96 -2.14
C SER A 493 5.71 -1.89 -3.63
N LEU A 494 5.93 -0.70 -4.21
CA LEU A 494 5.70 -0.41 -5.63
C LEU A 494 6.99 0.12 -6.27
N TRP A 495 7.49 -0.54 -7.31
CA TRP A 495 8.75 -0.20 -7.98
C TRP A 495 8.79 1.22 -8.58
N ASN A 496 7.68 1.71 -9.13
CA ASN A 496 7.54 3.07 -9.65
C ASN A 496 6.27 3.69 -9.04
N ARG A 497 6.37 4.74 -8.21
CA ARG A 497 7.50 5.69 -8.00
C ARG A 497 8.55 5.32 -6.93
N TYR A 498 8.69 4.04 -6.57
CA TYR A 498 9.54 3.58 -5.47
C TYR A 498 9.06 4.11 -4.10
N GLY A 499 8.10 3.39 -3.53
CA GLY A 499 7.44 3.70 -2.28
C GLY A 499 6.58 2.53 -1.80
N THR A 500 5.94 2.73 -0.66
CA THR A 500 5.05 1.75 -0.04
C THR A 500 3.69 2.36 0.23
N ALA A 501 2.62 1.59 0.04
CA ALA A 501 1.25 2.00 0.33
C ALA A 501 0.56 0.96 1.22
N LEU A 502 -0.42 1.41 2.01
CA LEU A 502 -1.25 0.57 2.85
C LEU A 502 -2.48 0.13 2.07
N TYR A 503 -2.76 -1.17 2.14
CA TYR A 503 -3.88 -1.81 1.49
C TYR A 503 -4.66 -2.67 2.46
N ARG A 504 -5.98 -2.67 2.33
CA ARG A 504 -6.84 -3.66 2.96
C ARG A 504 -6.97 -4.87 2.03
N ILE A 505 -6.79 -6.07 2.56
CA ILE A 505 -7.00 -7.34 1.85
C ILE A 505 -8.12 -8.12 2.53
N GLU A 506 -9.14 -8.49 1.75
CA GLU A 506 -10.30 -9.30 2.15
C GLU A 506 -10.49 -10.46 1.17
N ASN A 507 -10.32 -11.70 1.65
CA ASN A 507 -10.61 -12.91 0.92
C ASN A 507 -10.98 -14.07 1.86
N SER A 508 -11.01 -15.31 1.35
CA SER A 508 -11.34 -16.48 2.18
C SER A 508 -10.35 -16.76 3.32
N ASP A 509 -9.06 -16.45 3.13
CA ASP A 509 -8.04 -16.68 4.16
C ASP A 509 -8.13 -15.65 5.29
N THR A 510 -8.46 -14.39 4.97
CA THR A 510 -8.52 -13.27 5.92
C THR A 510 -9.84 -13.16 6.69
N LYS A 511 -10.86 -13.94 6.33
CA LYS A 511 -12.17 -13.90 7.00
C LYS A 511 -12.15 -14.49 8.40
N ASN A 512 -12.89 -13.93 9.34
CA ASN A 512 -12.97 -14.41 10.72
C ASN A 512 -11.60 -14.59 11.41
N LEU A 513 -10.66 -13.67 11.22
CA LEU A 513 -9.41 -13.59 11.98
C LEU A 513 -9.68 -13.09 13.41
N GLY A 514 -9.07 -13.75 14.39
CA GLY A 514 -8.92 -13.21 15.74
C GLY A 514 -7.95 -12.04 15.77
N ALA A 515 -7.68 -11.51 16.96
CA ALA A 515 -6.63 -10.51 17.11
C ALA A 515 -5.25 -11.14 16.87
N TYR A 516 -4.26 -10.33 16.48
CA TYR A 516 -2.85 -10.71 16.42
C TYR A 516 -2.30 -11.03 17.82
#